data_AF-A0AA36GI37-F1
#
_entry.id   AF-A0AA36GI37-F1
#
_cell.length_a   1.000
_cell.length_b   1.000
_cell.length_c   1.000
_cell.angle_alpha   90.00
_cell.angle_beta   90.00
_cell.angle_gamma   90.00
#
_symmetry.space_group_name_H-M   'P 1'
#
loop_
_entity.id
_entity.type
_entity.pdbx_description
1 polymer ?
#
loop_
_entity_poly.entity_id
_entity_poly.type
_entity_poly.pdbx_seq_one_letter_code
_entity_poly.pdbx_strand_id
1 'polypeptide(L)'
;MIQGRNPGVTPVWYMRQAGRSQAEYRKIKEKYTLFEITKEPELCARVTELPVKEYGVDAAILYKDIMSPMVAMNVNVELKAGVGPVFSTPIRSMADVDALEPFDPTKVEYISKTITLLTSGMLDVPLIGFCGAPFTIASYLIEGGPTKNYNKTRGMLIGAPYVWNALMTKLADMSIAYLSMQAEAGANALQIFDSWVGAVNADQYKQGIYPHMERIIKTVKAKYPHLPMAMNGVGTDHLVSIWSHLPLDVIALDWRSSIVMANERGVTQTVQGNLDPAYLFGDEKTLAREVDRILLDGIRYGRHIFNLGHGIFPEADPQKLHWLTDYVHERSRELWAQESSPSSKDDLVPYMTSIRRGRVPTEAELTNLTKRYDTIGQWENVELQTMAECQYKTLLTLLPIMPSAIGFLHMKPSIANAVDSLVQQGAEHIIAIVTAPFFTALGTGAYEKQVQAAISNYDNVTFDFIRSWWDQPTFKEYWVKALSECVHNAKDVFVIFSAHSIPLINNHGGDSYALALEESAKEIAEHCKLPKWTVAWQSEAPHGQWLGPTVEDAINEALQTDATRIAFVPFGFVSNHVEVLYDNDVECKELVEAKGATYMRAPMPNCNETFLQAMASAIIERIHS
;
A
#
# COMPACT_ATOMS: atom_id res chain seq x y z
N MET A 1 0.20 6.96 10.54
CA MET A 1 1.33 6.03 10.36
C MET A 1 1.05 4.60 10.84
N ILE A 2 0.80 4.33 12.12
CA ILE A 2 0.86 2.95 12.67
C ILE A 2 -0.48 2.18 12.65
N GLN A 3 -1.63 2.86 12.62
CA GLN A 3 -2.95 2.22 12.77
C GLN A 3 -3.52 1.59 11.49
N GLY A 4 -2.78 1.62 10.38
CA GLY A 4 -3.07 0.73 9.26
C GLY A 4 -4.37 0.96 8.49
N ARG A 5 -4.86 2.20 8.45
CA ARG A 5 -5.97 2.62 7.59
C ARG A 5 -5.38 3.42 6.45
N ASN A 6 -5.70 3.03 5.21
CA ASN A 6 -5.23 3.60 3.94
C ASN A 6 -4.75 5.06 4.11
N PRO A 7 -3.44 5.29 4.31
CA PRO A 7 -2.94 6.60 4.68
C PRO A 7 -2.87 7.57 3.50
N GLY A 8 -3.21 7.14 2.28
CA GLY A 8 -3.00 7.90 1.03
C GLY A 8 -1.53 8.08 0.65
N VAL A 9 -0.60 7.95 1.60
CA VAL A 9 0.86 8.03 1.44
C VAL A 9 1.50 7.03 2.39
N THR A 10 2.45 6.23 1.91
CA THR A 10 3.27 5.38 2.79
C THR A 10 4.27 6.25 3.56
N PRO A 11 4.24 6.29 4.90
CA PRO A 11 5.16 7.09 5.67
C PRO A 11 6.59 6.52 5.62
N VAL A 12 7.58 7.40 5.64
CA VAL A 12 9.00 7.07 5.56
C VAL A 12 9.83 7.85 6.56
N TRP A 13 10.77 7.15 7.19
CA TRP A 13 11.87 7.71 7.95
C TRP A 13 13.06 6.74 7.87
N TYR A 14 14.25 7.15 8.30
CA TYR A 14 15.44 6.31 8.19
C TYR A 14 16.17 6.12 9.51
N MET A 15 16.50 4.86 9.83
CA MET A 15 17.46 4.57 10.89
C MET A 15 18.78 5.30 10.62
N ARG A 16 19.28 6.04 11.63
CA ARG A 16 20.47 6.91 11.52
C ARG A 16 20.33 8.07 10.52
N GLN A 17 19.11 8.55 10.26
CA GLN A 17 18.87 9.76 9.44
C GLN A 17 19.68 10.98 9.89
N ALA A 18 19.86 11.17 11.20
CA ALA A 18 20.78 12.15 11.75
C ALA A 18 22.18 11.52 11.88
N GLY A 19 23.11 11.88 10.98
CA GLY A 19 24.36 11.13 10.92
C GLY A 19 25.42 11.65 9.95
N ARG A 20 26.48 10.83 9.81
CA ARG A 20 27.73 11.20 9.10
C ARG A 20 27.55 11.43 7.60
N SER A 21 26.44 11.00 7.00
CA SER A 21 26.08 11.34 5.62
C SER A 21 25.86 12.84 5.43
N GLN A 22 25.34 13.54 6.44
CA GLN A 22 24.99 14.97 6.37
C GLN A 22 26.21 15.87 6.56
N ALA A 23 26.37 16.86 5.68
CA ALA A 23 27.47 17.82 5.75
C ALA A 23 27.41 18.70 7.00
N GLU A 24 26.21 19.14 7.40
CA GLU A 24 26.02 19.95 8.60
C GLU A 24 26.35 19.16 9.88
N TYR A 25 25.90 17.91 9.97
CA TYR A 25 26.26 17.03 11.08
C TYR A 25 27.79 16.83 11.19
N ARG A 26 28.49 16.65 10.06
CA ARG A 26 29.96 16.53 10.08
C ARG A 26 30.63 17.79 10.65
N LYS A 27 30.17 18.99 10.27
CA LYS A 27 30.68 20.26 10.84
C LYS A 27 30.42 20.38 12.34
N ILE A 28 29.31 19.86 12.83
CA ILE A 28 29.04 19.80 14.28
C ILE A 28 30.01 18.83 14.96
N LYS A 29 30.25 17.65 14.36
CA LYS A 29 31.15 16.62 14.89
C LYS A 29 32.64 16.97 14.88
N GLU A 30 33.04 17.97 14.09
CA GLU A 30 34.40 18.55 14.17
C GLU A 30 34.64 19.30 15.48
N LYS A 31 33.57 19.82 16.10
CA LYS A 31 33.64 20.63 17.33
C LYS A 31 33.22 19.87 18.58
N TYR A 32 32.30 18.92 18.45
CA TYR A 32 31.69 18.22 19.57
C TYR A 32 31.74 16.70 19.40
N THR A 33 32.08 15.99 20.47
CA THR A 33 31.92 14.55 20.57
C THR A 33 30.43 14.16 20.60
N LEU A 34 30.13 12.86 20.42
CA LEU A 34 28.74 12.40 20.47
C LEU A 34 28.10 12.68 21.83
N PHE A 35 28.83 12.43 22.93
CA PHE A 35 28.32 12.66 24.28
C PHE A 35 28.15 14.13 24.62
N GLU A 36 29.00 15.02 24.09
CA GLU A 36 28.82 16.47 24.26
C GLU A 36 27.58 16.94 23.51
N ILE A 37 27.36 16.47 22.27
CA ILE A 37 26.15 16.79 21.51
C ILE A 37 24.91 16.33 22.28
N THR A 38 24.89 15.11 22.81
CA THR A 38 23.70 14.60 23.51
C THR A 38 23.45 15.27 24.85
N LYS A 39 24.49 15.77 25.53
CA LYS A 39 24.37 16.48 26.82
C LYS A 39 23.90 17.93 26.69
N GLU A 40 24.03 18.53 25.50
CA GLU A 40 23.56 19.89 25.20
C GLU A 40 22.20 19.85 24.49
N PRO A 41 21.06 20.08 25.20
CA PRO A 41 19.74 19.77 24.66
C PRO A 41 19.39 20.50 23.37
N GLU A 42 19.75 21.79 23.24
CA GLU A 42 19.50 22.57 22.03
C GLU A 42 20.33 22.07 20.84
N LEU A 43 21.57 21.65 21.08
CA LEU A 43 22.43 21.09 20.02
C LEU A 43 21.92 19.71 19.59
N CYS A 44 21.53 18.88 20.55
CA CYS A 44 20.93 17.58 20.29
C CYS A 44 19.60 17.68 19.53
N ALA A 45 18.76 18.66 19.89
CA ALA A 45 17.50 18.93 19.23
C ALA A 45 17.72 19.38 17.78
N ARG A 46 18.65 20.32 17.55
CA ARG A 46 19.03 20.72 16.18
C ARG A 46 19.49 19.54 15.34
N VAL A 47 20.39 18.70 15.85
CA VAL A 47 20.87 17.51 15.14
C VAL A 47 19.73 16.53 14.82
N THR A 48 18.77 16.38 15.73
CA THR A 48 17.60 15.50 15.53
C THR A 48 16.66 16.02 14.44
N GLU A 49 16.47 17.35 14.36
CA GLU A 49 15.60 18.02 13.40
C GLU A 49 16.18 18.05 11.98
N LEU A 50 17.51 18.08 11.83
CA LEU A 50 18.19 18.21 10.52
C LEU A 50 17.58 17.33 9.41
N PRO A 51 17.38 16.02 9.60
CA PRO A 51 16.89 15.16 8.52
C PRO A 51 15.41 15.39 8.18
N VAL A 52 14.61 15.90 9.13
CA VAL A 52 13.22 16.29 8.86
C VAL A 52 13.20 17.44 7.86
N LYS A 53 14.03 18.47 8.10
CA LYS A 53 14.16 19.62 7.19
C LYS A 53 14.88 19.28 5.88
N GLU A 54 15.90 18.43 5.95
CA GLU A 54 16.76 18.13 4.80
C GLU A 54 16.15 17.09 3.86
N TYR A 55 15.33 16.15 4.37
CA TYR A 55 14.78 15.05 3.57
C TYR A 55 13.25 15.02 3.50
N GLY A 56 12.54 15.73 4.38
CA GLY A 56 11.06 15.67 4.41
C GLY A 56 10.49 14.38 4.98
N VAL A 57 11.22 13.66 5.84
CA VAL A 57 10.76 12.40 6.46
C VAL A 57 9.58 12.61 7.41
N ASP A 58 8.71 11.60 7.54
CA ASP A 58 7.46 11.64 8.32
C ASP A 58 7.62 11.41 9.82
N ALA A 59 8.85 11.13 10.28
CA ALA A 59 9.17 10.99 11.69
C ALA A 59 10.60 11.41 12.00
N ALA A 60 10.79 12.02 13.18
CA ALA A 60 12.11 12.23 13.75
C ALA A 60 12.47 11.07 14.68
N ILE A 61 13.73 10.65 14.69
CA ILE A 61 14.27 9.73 15.70
C ILE A 61 15.28 10.50 16.54
N LEU A 62 15.09 10.51 17.86
CA LEU A 62 15.93 11.25 18.79
C LEU A 62 17.42 10.96 18.54
N TYR A 63 18.26 11.98 18.38
CA TYR A 63 19.70 11.76 18.26
C TYR A 63 20.30 11.40 19.63
N LYS A 64 20.68 10.14 19.83
CA LYS A 64 21.47 9.70 20.98
C LYS A 64 22.14 8.35 20.71
N ASP A 65 22.93 7.86 21.67
CA ASP A 65 23.53 6.53 21.60
C ASP A 65 22.72 5.50 22.41
N ILE A 66 22.70 4.23 21.97
CA ILE A 66 22.04 3.13 22.71
C ILE A 66 22.67 2.90 24.08
N MET A 67 23.94 3.26 24.28
CA MET A 67 24.67 3.13 25.54
C MET A 67 24.51 4.33 26.48
N SER A 68 23.77 5.37 26.08
CA SER A 68 23.48 6.53 26.96
C SER A 68 23.01 6.17 28.39
N PRO A 69 22.11 5.19 28.61
CA PRO A 69 21.67 4.85 29.97
C PRO A 69 22.74 4.16 30.83
N MET A 70 23.88 3.73 30.26
CA MET A 70 24.96 3.08 31.03
C MET A 70 25.59 4.03 32.05
N VAL A 71 25.69 5.32 31.72
CA VAL A 71 26.18 6.34 32.67
C VAL A 71 25.27 6.44 33.90
N ALA A 72 23.97 6.26 33.71
CA ALA A 72 22.99 6.26 34.79
C ALA A 72 23.03 4.99 35.67
N MET A 73 23.73 3.94 35.23
CA MET A 73 24.00 2.72 36.00
C MET A 73 25.46 2.64 36.51
N ASN A 74 26.18 3.77 36.48
CA ASN A 74 27.58 3.89 36.89
C ASN A 74 28.56 3.00 36.08
N VAL A 75 28.25 2.77 34.80
CA VAL A 75 29.13 2.06 33.87
C VAL A 75 29.88 3.07 33.01
N ASN A 76 31.21 3.03 33.06
CA ASN A 76 32.05 3.90 32.23
C ASN A 76 32.13 3.38 30.78
N VAL A 77 31.73 4.21 29.83
CA VAL A 77 31.73 3.90 28.39
C VAL A 77 32.68 4.84 27.67
N GLU A 78 33.76 4.30 27.12
CA GLU A 78 34.68 5.08 26.29
C GLU A 78 34.34 4.86 24.81
N LEU A 79 33.95 5.93 24.10
CA LEU A 79 33.77 5.88 22.65
C LEU A 79 35.13 6.09 21.95
N LYS A 80 35.76 5.00 21.52
CA LYS A 80 37.01 5.08 20.74
C LYS A 80 36.72 5.28 19.26
N ALA A 81 37.34 6.29 18.67
CA ALA A 81 37.19 6.59 17.24
C ALA A 81 37.58 5.37 16.39
N GLY A 82 36.72 4.99 15.43
CA GLY A 82 36.92 3.83 14.57
C GLY A 82 36.66 2.46 15.22
N VAL A 83 36.51 2.39 16.54
CA VAL A 83 36.28 1.13 17.28
C VAL A 83 34.85 1.06 17.83
N GLY A 84 34.29 2.18 18.30
CA GLY A 84 32.99 2.22 18.98
C GLY A 84 33.12 2.20 20.51
N PRO A 85 32.04 1.86 21.25
CA PRO A 85 32.07 1.83 22.70
C PRO A 85 32.93 0.66 23.21
N VAL A 86 33.82 0.97 24.14
CA VAL A 86 34.71 0.03 24.82
C VAL A 86 34.47 0.12 26.32
N PHE A 87 34.45 -1.05 26.98
CA PHE A 87 34.20 -1.16 28.42
C PHE A 87 35.47 -1.61 29.11
N SER A 88 35.91 -0.84 30.11
CA SER A 88 37.10 -1.18 30.91
C SER A 88 36.89 -2.41 31.78
N THR A 89 35.65 -2.71 32.14
CA THR A 89 35.30 -3.78 33.09
C THR A 89 34.17 -4.65 32.55
N PRO A 90 34.47 -5.63 31.69
CA PRO A 90 33.44 -6.50 31.12
C PRO A 90 32.82 -7.43 32.17
N ILE A 91 31.53 -7.72 32.04
CA ILE A 91 30.79 -8.63 32.93
C ILE A 91 31.23 -10.08 32.71
N ARG A 92 31.63 -10.78 33.77
CA ARG A 92 32.10 -12.18 33.73
C ARG A 92 31.41 -13.07 34.77
N SER A 93 30.88 -12.49 35.84
CA SER A 93 30.40 -13.20 37.02
C SER A 93 29.16 -12.52 37.63
N MET A 94 28.53 -13.18 38.61
CA MET A 94 27.44 -12.58 39.37
C MET A 94 27.88 -11.32 40.12
N ALA A 95 29.10 -11.30 40.67
CA ALA A 95 29.62 -10.14 41.39
C ALA A 95 29.71 -8.90 40.48
N ASP A 96 30.05 -9.08 39.20
CA ASP A 96 30.07 -7.99 38.23
C ASP A 96 28.65 -7.46 37.94
N VAL A 97 27.65 -8.35 37.91
CA VAL A 97 26.24 -7.98 37.74
C VAL A 97 25.71 -7.23 38.97
N ASP A 98 26.05 -7.70 40.16
CA ASP A 98 25.64 -7.08 41.43
C ASP A 98 26.24 -5.68 41.58
N ALA A 99 27.45 -5.46 41.06
CA ALA A 99 28.11 -4.15 41.06
C ALA A 99 27.43 -3.11 40.16
N LEU A 100 26.53 -3.50 39.23
CA LEU A 100 25.75 -2.55 38.44
C LEU A 100 24.73 -1.83 39.32
N GLU A 101 24.82 -0.50 39.36
CA GLU A 101 23.87 0.33 40.10
C GLU A 101 22.48 0.32 39.43
N PRO A 102 21.39 0.48 40.22
CA PRO A 102 20.08 0.78 39.66
C PRO A 102 20.12 2.02 38.75
N PHE A 103 19.30 2.03 37.71
CA PHE A 103 19.21 3.16 36.79
C PHE A 103 18.70 4.43 37.51
N ASP A 104 19.50 5.49 37.46
CA ASP A 104 19.15 6.82 37.99
C ASP A 104 18.82 7.79 36.85
N PRO A 105 17.53 8.14 36.62
CA PRO A 105 17.13 9.03 35.53
C PRO A 105 17.70 10.45 35.67
N THR A 106 18.05 10.89 36.88
CA THR A 106 18.59 12.26 37.09
C THR A 106 19.93 12.46 36.40
N LYS A 107 20.71 11.39 36.22
CA LYS A 107 22.01 11.41 35.50
C LYS A 107 21.85 11.60 33.99
N VAL A 108 20.65 11.49 33.45
CA VAL A 108 20.34 11.62 32.01
C VAL A 108 19.17 12.58 31.74
N GLU A 109 18.87 13.49 32.66
CA GLU A 109 17.76 14.46 32.56
C GLU A 109 17.84 15.33 31.29
N TYR A 110 19.05 15.59 30.78
CA TYR A 110 19.27 16.30 29.52
C TYR A 110 18.54 15.65 28.33
N ILE A 111 18.33 14.33 28.35
CA ILE A 111 17.59 13.61 27.31
C ILE A 111 16.11 14.00 27.33
N SER A 112 15.50 14.05 28.52
CA SER A 112 14.12 14.51 28.69
C SER A 112 13.95 15.97 28.25
N LYS A 113 14.95 16.82 28.55
CA LYS A 113 14.97 18.22 28.09
C LYS A 113 15.00 18.31 26.56
N THR A 114 15.84 17.52 25.89
CA THR A 114 15.87 17.47 24.42
C THR A 114 14.53 17.02 23.84
N ILE A 115 13.92 15.96 24.38
CA ILE A 115 12.62 15.48 23.93
C ILE A 115 11.57 16.58 24.08
N THR A 116 11.51 17.23 25.25
CA THR A 116 10.56 18.32 25.51
C THR A 116 10.76 19.47 24.53
N LEU A 117 12.00 19.89 24.26
CA LEU A 117 12.29 20.95 23.28
C LEU A 117 11.79 20.60 21.88
N LEU A 118 12.05 19.36 21.44
CA LEU A 118 11.63 18.87 20.14
C LEU A 118 10.10 18.85 19.99
N THR A 119 9.40 18.36 21.00
CA THR A 119 7.94 18.14 20.95
C THR A 119 7.11 19.36 21.35
N SER A 120 7.73 20.39 21.93
CA SER A 120 7.07 21.66 22.30
C SER A 120 6.96 22.66 21.14
N GLY A 121 7.15 22.22 19.89
CA GLY A 121 6.94 23.04 18.68
C GLY A 121 8.14 23.19 17.76
N MET A 122 9.25 22.46 17.98
CA MET A 122 10.36 22.42 17.02
C MET A 122 10.11 21.43 15.88
N LEU A 123 9.45 20.30 16.17
CA LEU A 123 9.06 19.32 15.16
C LEU A 123 7.59 19.47 14.76
N ASP A 124 7.34 19.33 13.47
CA ASP A 124 6.02 19.16 12.83
C ASP A 124 5.66 17.68 12.60
N VAL A 125 6.63 16.78 12.80
CA VAL A 125 6.49 15.33 12.72
C VAL A 125 6.65 14.66 14.09
N PRO A 126 6.08 13.47 14.33
CA PRO A 126 6.22 12.78 15.61
C PRO A 126 7.68 12.38 15.90
N LEU A 127 8.04 12.46 17.18
CA LEU A 127 9.34 12.07 17.70
C LEU A 127 9.32 10.62 18.20
N ILE A 128 10.25 9.81 17.69
CA ILE A 128 10.53 8.46 18.14
C ILE A 128 11.62 8.53 19.23
N GLY A 129 11.27 8.11 20.44
CA GLY A 129 12.22 7.77 21.50
C GLY A 129 12.72 6.33 21.32
N PHE A 130 13.83 5.96 21.94
CA PHE A 130 14.33 4.58 21.80
C PHE A 130 15.22 4.09 22.94
N CYS A 131 15.48 2.78 22.98
CA CYS A 131 16.58 2.21 23.75
C CYS A 131 17.20 1.00 23.02
N GLY A 132 18.38 0.57 23.47
CA GLY A 132 18.90 -0.75 23.10
C GLY A 132 18.15 -1.85 23.87
N ALA A 133 17.94 -3.00 23.24
CA ALA A 133 17.38 -4.17 23.90
C ALA A 133 18.39 -4.78 24.89
N PRO A 134 17.92 -5.46 25.96
CA PRO A 134 18.79 -6.09 26.94
C PRO A 134 19.86 -7.02 26.33
N PHE A 135 19.53 -7.84 25.32
CA PHE A 135 20.53 -8.74 24.71
C PHE A 135 21.68 -7.96 24.06
N THR A 136 21.36 -6.94 23.28
CA THR A 136 22.36 -6.08 22.63
C THR A 136 23.20 -5.31 23.66
N ILE A 137 22.60 -4.75 24.71
CA ILE A 137 23.33 -4.06 25.78
C ILE A 137 24.20 -5.03 26.57
N ALA A 138 23.67 -6.20 26.97
CA ALA A 138 24.43 -7.25 27.65
C ALA A 138 25.63 -7.70 26.83
N SER A 139 25.46 -7.83 25.51
CA SER A 139 26.56 -8.20 24.62
C SER A 139 27.69 -7.18 24.64
N TYR A 140 27.41 -5.88 24.68
CA TYR A 140 28.46 -4.86 24.85
C TYR A 140 29.20 -5.03 26.18
N LEU A 141 28.43 -5.19 27.26
CA LEU A 141 28.95 -5.33 28.62
C LEU A 141 29.77 -6.62 28.81
N ILE A 142 29.40 -7.70 28.14
CA ILE A 142 30.10 -8.99 28.21
C ILE A 142 31.30 -8.98 27.26
N GLU A 143 31.15 -8.58 26.01
CA GLU A 143 32.23 -8.68 25.04
C GLU A 143 33.37 -7.70 25.35
N GLY A 144 33.01 -6.53 25.90
CA GLY A 144 33.93 -5.45 26.29
C GLY A 144 34.34 -4.53 25.14
N GLY A 145 33.82 -4.79 23.93
CA GLY A 145 34.14 -4.06 22.71
C GLY A 145 33.47 -4.68 21.49
N PRO A 146 33.77 -4.17 20.28
CA PRO A 146 33.16 -4.67 19.04
C PRO A 146 33.54 -6.13 18.78
N THR A 147 32.54 -6.95 18.44
CA THR A 147 32.72 -8.36 18.06
C THR A 147 31.75 -8.71 16.93
N LYS A 148 32.10 -9.72 16.13
CA LYS A 148 31.24 -10.24 15.05
C LYS A 148 30.50 -11.52 15.44
N ASN A 149 31.02 -12.28 16.42
CA ASN A 149 30.56 -13.64 16.71
C ASN A 149 29.77 -13.76 18.02
N TYR A 150 29.91 -12.78 18.92
CA TYR A 150 29.20 -12.75 20.22
C TYR A 150 29.38 -14.02 21.07
N ASN A 151 30.53 -14.70 20.93
CA ASN A 151 30.78 -16.01 21.53
C ASN A 151 30.75 -15.98 23.07
N LYS A 152 31.24 -14.90 23.71
CA LYS A 152 31.23 -14.81 25.17
C LYS A 152 29.81 -14.57 25.68
N THR A 153 29.06 -13.72 24.97
CA THR A 153 27.65 -13.45 25.26
C THR A 153 26.82 -14.73 25.17
N ARG A 154 26.92 -15.45 24.05
CA ARG A 154 26.23 -16.73 23.85
C ARG A 154 26.71 -17.78 24.85
N GLY A 155 28.00 -17.79 25.15
CA GLY A 155 28.58 -18.64 26.19
C GLY A 155 27.98 -18.40 27.56
N MET A 156 27.75 -17.15 27.96
CA MET A 156 27.08 -16.82 29.24
C MET A 156 25.60 -17.20 29.23
N LEU A 157 24.88 -16.89 28.15
CA LEU A 157 23.47 -17.27 27.96
C LEU A 157 23.26 -18.79 28.13
N ILE A 158 24.18 -19.62 27.61
CA ILE A 158 24.08 -21.08 27.66
C ILE A 158 24.67 -21.65 28.95
N GLY A 159 25.88 -21.22 29.32
CA GLY A 159 26.70 -21.84 30.36
C GLY A 159 26.55 -21.24 31.75
N ALA A 160 25.92 -20.07 31.88
CA ALA A 160 25.70 -19.38 33.15
C ALA A 160 24.32 -18.72 33.24
N PRO A 161 23.21 -19.49 33.09
CA PRO A 161 21.86 -18.95 32.99
C PRO A 161 21.43 -18.10 34.19
N TYR A 162 21.93 -18.39 35.40
CA TYR A 162 21.66 -17.58 36.59
C TYR A 162 22.27 -16.17 36.49
N VAL A 163 23.53 -16.08 36.05
CA VAL A 163 24.22 -14.79 35.85
C VAL A 163 23.55 -14.02 34.70
N TRP A 164 23.24 -14.72 33.60
CA TRP A 164 22.54 -14.16 32.46
C TRP A 164 21.17 -13.56 32.86
N ASN A 165 20.34 -14.32 33.56
CA ASN A 165 19.01 -13.88 33.98
C ASN A 165 19.08 -12.68 34.94
N ALA A 166 20.04 -12.66 35.86
CA ALA A 166 20.26 -11.51 36.76
C ALA A 166 20.64 -10.25 35.98
N LEU A 167 21.57 -10.36 35.02
CA LEU A 167 21.96 -9.24 34.15
C LEU A 167 20.78 -8.74 33.32
N MET A 168 20.08 -9.64 32.64
CA MET A 168 18.94 -9.30 31.78
C MET A 168 17.79 -8.68 32.58
N THR A 169 17.60 -9.08 33.84
CA THR A 169 16.62 -8.46 34.75
C THR A 169 16.97 -7.01 35.05
N LYS A 170 18.22 -6.72 35.44
CA LYS A 170 18.68 -5.34 35.68
C LYS A 170 18.57 -4.47 34.43
N LEU A 171 18.94 -5.01 33.27
CA LEU A 171 18.82 -4.29 32.00
C LEU A 171 17.36 -4.06 31.60
N ALA A 172 16.47 -5.01 31.88
CA ALA A 172 15.03 -4.81 31.67
C ALA A 172 14.46 -3.74 32.59
N ASP A 173 14.87 -3.68 33.86
CA ASP A 173 14.47 -2.62 34.80
C ASP A 173 14.91 -1.24 34.29
N MET A 174 16.15 -1.14 33.83
CA MET A 174 16.67 0.07 33.19
C MET A 174 15.87 0.44 31.94
N SER A 175 15.61 -0.51 31.03
CA SER A 175 14.84 -0.24 29.81
C SER A 175 13.43 0.26 30.13
N ILE A 176 12.75 -0.32 31.12
CA ILE A 176 11.41 0.12 31.55
C ILE A 176 11.46 1.56 32.05
N ALA A 177 12.38 1.87 32.98
CA ALA A 177 12.49 3.20 33.56
C ALA A 177 12.87 4.25 32.50
N TYR A 178 13.83 3.91 31.63
CA TYR A 178 14.35 4.81 30.62
C TYR A 178 13.38 5.07 29.46
N LEU A 179 12.60 4.07 29.04
CA LEU A 179 11.53 4.25 28.06
C LEU A 179 10.36 5.04 28.67
N SER A 180 10.01 4.78 29.94
CA SER A 180 8.96 5.54 30.65
C SER A 180 9.32 7.02 30.75
N MET A 181 10.58 7.33 31.11
CA MET A 181 11.10 8.69 31.17
C MET A 181 10.98 9.41 29.81
N GLN A 182 11.28 8.73 28.69
CA GLN A 182 11.15 9.31 27.35
C GLN A 182 9.69 9.54 26.96
N ALA A 183 8.78 8.62 27.33
CA ALA A 183 7.35 8.79 27.14
C ALA A 183 6.81 10.00 27.92
N GLU A 184 7.19 10.13 29.19
CA GLU A 184 6.81 11.24 30.07
C GLU A 184 7.31 12.60 29.55
N ALA A 185 8.51 12.61 28.95
CA ALA A 185 9.08 13.81 28.32
C ALA A 185 8.39 14.20 26.99
N GLY A 186 7.54 13.34 26.44
CA GLY A 186 6.70 13.65 25.28
C GLY A 186 7.01 12.89 23.98
N ALA A 187 7.84 11.84 24.01
CA ALA A 187 8.05 11.01 22.81
C ALA A 187 6.72 10.43 22.30
N ASN A 188 6.49 10.49 20.98
CA ASN A 188 5.23 10.07 20.34
C ASN A 188 5.21 8.60 19.94
N ALA A 189 6.37 7.95 19.89
CA ALA A 189 6.52 6.51 19.73
C ALA A 189 7.83 6.04 20.39
N LEU A 190 7.95 4.74 20.67
CA LEU A 190 9.14 4.14 21.26
C LEU A 190 9.65 2.98 20.40
N GLN A 191 10.95 2.95 20.12
CA GLN A 191 11.58 1.83 19.42
C GLN A 191 12.64 1.13 20.29
N ILE A 192 12.61 -0.20 20.32
CA ILE A 192 13.64 -1.03 20.94
C ILE A 192 14.53 -1.62 19.85
N PHE A 193 15.83 -1.34 19.92
CA PHE A 193 16.83 -1.86 18.98
C PHE A 193 17.55 -3.07 19.57
N ASP A 194 17.25 -4.26 19.06
CA ASP A 194 17.98 -5.49 19.36
C ASP A 194 18.89 -5.89 18.19
N SER A 195 19.84 -5.01 17.90
CA SER A 195 20.65 -5.07 16.68
C SER A 195 21.44 -6.36 16.48
N TRP A 196 21.69 -7.12 17.55
CA TRP A 196 22.61 -8.28 17.50
C TRP A 196 21.94 -9.62 17.77
N VAL A 197 20.64 -9.63 18.05
CA VAL A 197 19.93 -10.85 18.47
C VAL A 197 19.81 -11.91 17.38
N GLY A 198 20.05 -11.54 16.12
CA GLY A 198 20.21 -12.51 15.04
C GLY A 198 21.35 -13.52 15.26
N ALA A 199 22.24 -13.28 16.23
CA ALA A 199 23.30 -14.22 16.62
C ALA A 199 22.80 -15.46 17.40
N VAL A 200 21.57 -15.46 17.90
CA VAL A 200 20.99 -16.60 18.63
C VAL A 200 19.91 -17.31 17.80
N ASN A 201 19.70 -18.60 18.08
CA ASN A 201 18.59 -19.35 17.48
C ASN A 201 17.26 -19.09 18.23
N ALA A 202 16.16 -19.59 17.67
CA ALA A 202 14.82 -19.41 18.22
C ALA A 202 14.66 -19.92 19.66
N ASP A 203 15.24 -21.07 20.01
CA ASP A 203 15.10 -21.66 21.35
C ASP A 203 15.86 -20.85 22.40
N GLN A 204 17.08 -20.43 22.08
CA GLN A 204 17.89 -19.53 22.90
C GLN A 204 17.15 -18.21 23.15
N TYR A 205 16.52 -17.65 22.11
CA TYR A 205 15.72 -16.44 22.23
C TYR A 205 14.50 -16.65 23.13
N LYS A 206 13.69 -17.69 22.89
CA LYS A 206 12.49 -18.00 23.68
C LYS A 206 12.78 -18.22 25.16
N GLN A 207 13.87 -18.90 25.48
CA GLN A 207 14.21 -19.25 26.86
C GLN A 207 14.90 -18.11 27.61
N GLY A 208 15.87 -17.46 26.98
CA GLY A 208 16.76 -16.52 27.68
C GLY A 208 16.54 -15.04 27.41
N ILE A 209 15.70 -14.67 26.43
CA ILE A 209 15.55 -13.27 26.00
C ILE A 209 14.08 -12.83 25.97
N TYR A 210 13.20 -13.65 25.36
CA TYR A 210 11.77 -13.36 25.20
C TYR A 210 11.09 -12.96 26.52
N PRO A 211 11.29 -13.64 27.67
CA PRO A 211 10.61 -13.26 28.92
C PRO A 211 10.95 -11.83 29.37
N HIS A 212 12.19 -11.38 29.16
CA HIS A 212 12.62 -10.03 29.50
C HIS A 212 12.03 -8.99 28.54
N MET A 213 12.00 -9.29 27.24
CA MET A 213 11.38 -8.43 26.24
C MET A 213 9.88 -8.28 26.48
N GLU A 214 9.19 -9.38 26.76
CA GLU A 214 7.77 -9.40 27.11
C GLU A 214 7.50 -8.56 28.35
N ARG A 215 8.31 -8.71 29.41
CA ARG A 215 8.21 -7.89 30.62
C ARG A 215 8.36 -6.40 30.33
N ILE A 216 9.35 -6.00 29.53
CA ILE A 216 9.58 -4.59 29.16
C ILE A 216 8.35 -4.04 28.44
N ILE A 217 7.92 -4.69 27.37
CA ILE A 217 6.86 -4.19 26.49
C ILE A 217 5.52 -4.17 27.24
N LYS A 218 5.16 -5.25 27.97
CA LYS A 218 3.93 -5.28 28.78
C LYS A 218 3.92 -4.18 29.84
N THR A 219 5.04 -3.95 30.53
CA THR A 219 5.10 -2.94 31.60
C THR A 219 4.97 -1.53 31.03
N VAL A 220 5.65 -1.22 29.92
CA VAL A 220 5.56 0.11 29.28
C VAL A 220 4.17 0.33 28.67
N LYS A 221 3.60 -0.65 27.94
CA LYS A 221 2.24 -0.54 27.38
C LYS A 221 1.16 -0.45 28.46
N ALA A 222 1.34 -1.09 29.62
CA ALA A 222 0.39 -0.94 30.72
C ALA A 222 0.36 0.49 31.29
N LYS A 223 1.50 1.20 31.28
CA LYS A 223 1.58 2.61 31.70
C LYS A 223 1.16 3.57 30.59
N TYR A 224 1.49 3.25 29.34
CA TYR A 224 1.32 4.12 28.17
C TYR A 224 0.60 3.36 27.03
N PRO A 225 -0.70 3.01 27.20
CA PRO A 225 -1.41 2.13 26.27
C PRO A 225 -1.53 2.70 24.86
N HIS A 226 -1.62 4.02 24.75
CA HIS A 226 -1.75 4.72 23.47
C HIS A 226 -0.41 4.92 22.74
N LEU A 227 0.71 4.72 23.43
CA LEU A 227 2.03 4.97 22.86
C LEU A 227 2.47 3.77 21.99
N PRO A 228 2.75 3.97 20.69
CA PRO A 228 3.18 2.88 19.84
C PRO A 228 4.58 2.39 20.21
N MET A 229 4.75 1.07 20.24
CA MET A 229 6.02 0.41 20.48
C MET A 229 6.46 -0.42 19.27
N ALA A 230 7.69 -0.16 18.83
CA ALA A 230 8.34 -0.86 17.73
C ALA A 230 9.53 -1.69 18.24
N MET A 231 9.80 -2.82 17.57
CA MET A 231 11.03 -3.58 17.79
C MET A 231 11.77 -3.79 16.47
N ASN A 232 13.08 -3.58 16.49
CA ASN A 232 13.97 -3.80 15.35
C ASN A 232 15.13 -4.72 15.73
N GLY A 233 15.57 -5.55 14.79
CA GLY A 233 16.84 -6.27 14.87
C GLY A 233 17.37 -6.59 13.47
N VAL A 234 18.60 -7.07 13.42
CA VAL A 234 19.28 -7.43 12.16
C VAL A 234 19.56 -8.94 12.17
N GLY A 235 19.16 -9.62 11.11
CA GLY A 235 19.34 -11.06 10.94
C GLY A 235 18.30 -11.85 11.71
N THR A 236 17.07 -11.35 11.73
CA THR A 236 16.02 -11.80 12.64
C THR A 236 14.80 -12.37 11.95
N ASP A 237 14.86 -12.72 10.65
CA ASP A 237 13.74 -13.34 9.91
C ASP A 237 13.16 -14.55 10.66
N HIS A 238 14.04 -15.38 11.28
CA HIS A 238 13.66 -16.55 12.08
C HIS A 238 13.01 -16.22 13.43
N LEU A 239 13.03 -14.95 13.85
CA LEU A 239 12.44 -14.47 15.11
C LEU A 239 11.17 -13.64 14.89
N VAL A 240 10.88 -13.20 13.67
CA VAL A 240 9.72 -12.34 13.36
C VAL A 240 8.39 -12.94 13.85
N SER A 241 8.14 -14.22 13.60
CA SER A 241 6.94 -14.92 14.10
C SER A 241 6.93 -15.10 15.62
N ILE A 242 8.08 -15.05 16.29
CA ILE A 242 8.11 -15.08 17.75
C ILE A 242 7.76 -13.69 18.28
N TRP A 243 8.29 -12.64 17.66
CA TRP A 243 7.99 -11.26 18.04
C TRP A 243 6.53 -10.87 17.83
N SER A 244 5.81 -11.50 16.89
CA SER A 244 4.38 -11.26 16.69
C SER A 244 3.49 -11.67 17.88
N HIS A 245 4.04 -12.43 18.84
CA HIS A 245 3.34 -12.77 20.09
C HIS A 245 3.55 -11.73 21.20
N LEU A 246 4.50 -10.81 21.02
CA LEU A 246 4.69 -9.68 21.92
C LEU A 246 3.61 -8.60 21.64
N PRO A 247 3.19 -7.82 22.65
CA PRO A 247 2.23 -6.72 22.45
C PRO A 247 2.89 -5.48 21.81
N LEU A 248 3.53 -5.69 20.66
CA LEU A 248 4.14 -4.67 19.81
C LEU A 248 3.11 -4.10 18.84
N ASP A 249 3.24 -2.82 18.51
CA ASP A 249 2.45 -2.17 17.47
C ASP A 249 3.15 -2.27 16.10
N VAL A 250 4.49 -2.30 16.10
CA VAL A 250 5.32 -2.34 14.88
C VAL A 250 6.44 -3.38 14.99
N ILE A 251 6.63 -4.18 13.94
CA ILE A 251 7.79 -5.07 13.78
C ILE A 251 8.63 -4.56 12.62
N ALA A 252 9.87 -4.14 12.90
CA ALA A 252 10.79 -3.66 11.89
C ALA A 252 11.61 -4.82 11.30
N LEU A 253 11.52 -4.97 9.99
CA LEU A 253 12.13 -6.01 9.18
C LEU A 253 13.47 -5.52 8.62
N ASP A 254 14.48 -6.38 8.64
CA ASP A 254 15.69 -6.16 7.85
C ASP A 254 15.49 -6.59 6.39
N TRP A 255 16.47 -6.29 5.54
CA TRP A 255 16.37 -6.52 4.10
C TRP A 255 16.35 -7.98 3.66
N ARG A 256 16.59 -8.92 4.59
CA ARG A 256 16.49 -10.36 4.31
C ARG A 256 15.10 -10.90 4.59
N SER A 257 14.27 -10.14 5.30
CA SER A 257 12.95 -10.55 5.77
C SER A 257 11.87 -9.97 4.86
N SER A 258 11.08 -10.80 4.18
CA SER A 258 10.03 -10.32 3.26
C SER A 258 8.75 -9.91 4.00
N ILE A 259 8.11 -8.81 3.56
CA ILE A 259 6.80 -8.36 4.05
C ILE A 259 5.74 -9.44 3.78
N VAL A 260 5.74 -10.01 2.57
CA VAL A 260 4.84 -11.09 2.17
C VAL A 260 5.02 -12.30 3.07
N MET A 261 6.27 -12.69 3.35
CA MET A 261 6.55 -13.84 4.19
C MET A 261 6.21 -13.61 5.66
N ALA A 262 6.41 -12.39 6.16
CA ALA A 262 5.95 -12.02 7.50
C ALA A 262 4.43 -12.20 7.61
N ASN A 263 3.66 -11.75 6.60
CA ASN A 263 2.21 -11.93 6.54
C ASN A 263 1.80 -13.41 6.52
N GLU A 264 2.40 -14.22 5.65
CA GLU A 264 2.12 -15.66 5.56
C GLU A 264 2.41 -16.42 6.86
N ARG A 265 3.37 -15.94 7.65
CA ARG A 265 3.70 -16.49 8.97
C ARG A 265 2.84 -15.93 10.11
N GLY A 266 1.76 -15.21 9.79
CA GLY A 266 0.76 -14.73 10.74
C GLY A 266 1.13 -13.43 11.46
N VAL A 267 2.06 -12.63 10.95
CA VAL A 267 2.33 -11.29 11.49
C VAL A 267 1.16 -10.38 11.16
N THR A 268 0.57 -9.77 12.19
CA THR A 268 -0.59 -8.86 12.06
C THR A 268 -0.29 -7.44 12.52
N GLN A 269 0.90 -7.20 13.08
CA GLN A 269 1.39 -5.88 13.45
C GLN A 269 1.76 -5.07 12.20
N THR A 270 1.82 -3.74 12.33
CA THR A 270 2.39 -2.92 11.27
C THR A 270 3.85 -3.32 11.03
N VAL A 271 4.26 -3.44 9.76
CA VAL A 271 5.64 -3.76 9.40
C VAL A 271 6.40 -2.49 9.04
N GLN A 272 7.67 -2.39 9.44
CA GLN A 272 8.55 -1.27 9.11
C GLN A 272 9.77 -1.78 8.34
N GLY A 273 10.20 -1.06 7.29
CA GLY A 273 11.36 -1.46 6.48
C GLY A 273 11.00 -1.58 5.00
N ASN A 274 11.73 -2.35 4.20
CA ASN A 274 12.89 -3.15 4.58
C ASN A 274 14.05 -3.00 3.60
N LEU A 275 14.15 -1.88 2.88
CA LEU A 275 15.13 -1.68 1.81
C LEU A 275 16.58 -1.94 2.27
N ASP A 276 17.36 -2.75 1.55
CA ASP A 276 18.79 -2.91 1.84
C ASP A 276 19.51 -1.56 1.66
N PRO A 277 20.19 -1.03 2.70
CA PRO A 277 20.95 0.21 2.57
C PRO A 277 21.91 0.20 1.37
N ALA A 278 22.44 -0.95 0.96
CA ALA A 278 23.37 -1.06 -0.16
C ALA A 278 22.81 -0.51 -1.50
N TYR A 279 21.48 -0.46 -1.68
CA TYR A 279 20.88 0.17 -2.88
C TYR A 279 21.19 1.67 -3.00
N LEU A 280 21.59 2.33 -1.89
CA LEU A 280 22.05 3.71 -1.93
C LEU A 280 23.37 3.87 -2.72
N PHE A 281 24.13 2.80 -2.99
CA PHE A 281 25.27 2.83 -3.92
C PHE A 281 24.88 2.65 -5.41
N GLY A 282 23.70 2.10 -5.71
CA GLY A 282 23.26 1.81 -7.08
C GLY A 282 22.85 3.05 -7.89
N ASP A 283 22.35 2.87 -9.10
CA ASP A 283 21.68 3.94 -9.85
C ASP A 283 20.22 4.13 -9.38
N GLU A 284 19.64 5.30 -9.63
CA GLU A 284 18.26 5.63 -9.23
C GLU A 284 17.22 4.69 -9.84
N LYS A 285 17.42 4.21 -11.07
CA LYS A 285 16.48 3.27 -11.72
C LYS A 285 16.48 1.91 -11.02
N THR A 286 17.63 1.42 -10.58
CA THR A 286 17.72 0.18 -9.78
C THR A 286 17.12 0.36 -8.39
N LEU A 287 17.38 1.49 -7.73
CA LEU A 287 16.77 1.80 -6.44
C LEU A 287 15.25 1.94 -6.55
N ALA A 288 14.74 2.69 -7.54
CA ALA A 288 13.31 2.88 -7.82
C ALA A 288 12.57 1.53 -7.95
N ARG A 289 13.12 0.59 -8.71
CA ARG A 289 12.52 -0.75 -8.90
C ARG A 289 12.36 -1.52 -7.59
N GLU A 290 13.36 -1.48 -6.72
CA GLU A 290 13.27 -2.16 -5.43
C GLU A 290 12.30 -1.44 -4.49
N VAL A 291 12.28 -0.11 -4.51
CA VAL A 291 11.30 0.69 -3.75
C VAL A 291 9.88 0.37 -4.21
N ASP A 292 9.62 0.33 -5.51
CA ASP A 292 8.32 -0.07 -6.10
C ASP A 292 7.88 -1.43 -5.58
N ARG A 293 8.78 -2.42 -5.62
CA ARG A 293 8.51 -3.77 -5.12
C ARG A 293 8.11 -3.76 -3.63
N ILE A 294 8.86 -3.04 -2.80
CA ILE A 294 8.61 -2.94 -1.35
C ILE A 294 7.29 -2.20 -1.07
N LEU A 295 7.00 -1.12 -1.80
CA LEU A 295 5.76 -0.35 -1.64
C LEU A 295 4.55 -1.18 -2.05
N LEU A 296 4.62 -1.93 -3.15
CA LEU A 296 3.56 -2.85 -3.57
C LEU A 296 3.31 -3.93 -2.51
N ASP A 297 4.36 -4.53 -1.95
CA ASP A 297 4.23 -5.50 -0.86
C ASP A 297 3.60 -4.85 0.38
N GLY A 298 4.02 -3.63 0.73
CA GLY A 298 3.51 -2.87 1.87
C GLY A 298 2.03 -2.48 1.72
N ILE A 299 1.62 -2.07 0.52
CA ILE A 299 0.22 -1.72 0.20
C ILE A 299 -0.66 -2.97 0.23
N ARG A 300 -0.22 -4.08 -0.37
CA ARG A 300 -0.92 -5.38 -0.29
C ARG A 300 -1.06 -5.87 1.15
N TYR A 301 -0.07 -5.59 1.99
CA TYR A 301 -0.14 -5.88 3.42
C TYR A 301 -1.07 -4.93 4.17
N GLY A 302 -1.27 -3.72 3.66
CA GLY A 302 -2.18 -2.68 4.17
C GLY A 302 -1.62 -1.85 5.33
N ARG A 303 -0.50 -2.26 5.95
CA ARG A 303 0.02 -1.65 7.19
C ARG A 303 1.55 -1.59 7.20
N HIS A 304 2.09 -0.58 6.53
CA HIS A 304 3.53 -0.50 6.25
C HIS A 304 4.10 0.91 6.52
N ILE A 305 5.30 0.94 7.11
CA ILE A 305 6.15 2.13 7.23
C ILE A 305 7.42 1.86 6.44
N PHE A 306 7.67 2.65 5.40
CA PHE A 306 8.90 2.50 4.64
C PHE A 306 10.11 2.91 5.49
N ASN A 307 11.14 2.10 5.48
CA ASN A 307 12.43 2.39 6.10
C ASN A 307 13.50 1.55 5.39
N LEU A 308 14.76 1.85 5.68
CA LEU A 308 15.84 0.91 5.39
C LEU A 308 15.76 -0.30 6.34
N GLY A 309 16.32 -1.43 5.92
CA GLY A 309 16.48 -2.61 6.76
C GLY A 309 17.61 -2.50 7.80
N HIS A 310 18.47 -1.47 7.67
CA HIS A 310 19.45 -1.09 8.69
C HIS A 310 19.78 0.41 8.57
N GLY A 311 20.67 0.93 9.42
CA GLY A 311 20.94 2.37 9.48
C GLY A 311 21.76 2.89 8.30
N ILE A 312 21.53 4.14 7.94
CA ILE A 312 22.32 4.88 6.95
C ILE A 312 23.81 4.78 7.29
N PHE A 313 24.62 4.48 6.28
CA PHE A 313 26.08 4.42 6.38
C PHE A 313 26.72 5.79 6.06
N PRO A 314 27.92 6.09 6.56
CA PRO A 314 28.54 7.42 6.45
C PRO A 314 28.70 7.95 5.02
N GLU A 315 28.94 7.07 4.05
CA GLU A 315 29.20 7.37 2.65
C GLU A 315 27.92 7.58 1.83
N ALA A 316 26.73 7.38 2.41
CA ALA A 316 25.47 7.55 1.71
C ALA A 316 25.28 9.01 1.27
N ASP A 317 24.83 9.20 0.03
CA ASP A 317 24.57 10.51 -0.54
C ASP A 317 23.26 11.11 0.04
N PRO A 318 23.33 12.26 0.73
CA PRO A 318 22.15 12.96 1.23
C PRO A 318 21.14 13.34 0.15
N GLN A 319 21.59 13.70 -1.05
CA GLN A 319 20.67 14.05 -2.16
C GLN A 319 19.85 12.84 -2.59
N LYS A 320 20.47 11.66 -2.58
CA LYS A 320 19.79 10.40 -2.89
C LYS A 320 18.80 9.98 -1.81
N LEU A 321 19.05 10.32 -0.54
CA LEU A 321 18.09 10.12 0.56
C LEU A 321 16.89 11.08 0.47
N HIS A 322 17.11 12.34 0.07
CA HIS A 322 16.03 13.27 -0.25
C HIS A 322 15.18 12.73 -1.41
N TRP A 323 15.82 12.39 -2.53
CA TRP A 323 15.15 11.79 -3.69
C TRP A 323 14.36 10.53 -3.32
N LEU A 324 14.93 9.63 -2.50
CA LEU A 324 14.26 8.41 -2.07
C LEU A 324 13.00 8.72 -1.25
N THR A 325 13.04 9.77 -0.43
CA THR A 325 11.90 10.21 0.38
C THR A 325 10.77 10.73 -0.51
N ASP A 326 11.11 11.66 -1.41
CA ASP A 326 10.17 12.19 -2.41
C ASP A 326 9.56 11.05 -3.25
N TYR A 327 10.41 10.14 -3.74
CA TYR A 327 9.99 9.01 -4.56
C TYR A 327 9.03 8.09 -3.81
N VAL A 328 9.31 7.75 -2.54
CA VAL A 328 8.40 6.93 -1.72
C VAL A 328 7.05 7.64 -1.54
N HIS A 329 7.04 8.93 -1.25
CA HIS A 329 5.82 9.72 -1.09
C HIS A 329 5.01 9.79 -2.37
N GLU A 330 5.62 10.18 -3.48
CA GLU A 330 4.96 10.30 -4.78
C GLU A 330 4.43 8.96 -5.26
N ARG A 331 5.28 7.94 -5.22
CA ARG A 331 4.94 6.62 -5.74
C ARG A 331 3.91 5.91 -4.89
N SER A 332 3.96 6.04 -3.58
CA SER A 332 2.90 5.46 -2.73
C SER A 332 1.57 6.17 -2.92
N ARG A 333 1.53 7.51 -3.11
CA ARG A 333 0.31 8.23 -3.51
C ARG A 333 -0.27 7.68 -4.80
N GLU A 334 0.60 7.52 -5.80
CA GLU A 334 0.18 6.88 -7.04
C GLU A 334 -0.39 5.50 -6.76
N LEU A 335 0.34 4.62 -6.07
CA LEU A 335 -0.07 3.22 -5.85
C LEU A 335 -1.33 3.08 -4.98
N TRP A 336 -1.61 4.01 -4.06
CA TRP A 336 -2.86 4.05 -3.28
C TRP A 336 -4.05 4.54 -4.12
N ALA A 337 -3.83 5.42 -5.10
CA ALA A 337 -4.85 5.92 -6.02
C ALA A 337 -5.18 4.95 -7.19
N GLN A 338 -4.64 3.72 -7.18
CA GLN A 338 -4.63 2.77 -8.30
C GLN A 338 -5.73 1.69 -8.27
N GLU A 339 -6.68 1.75 -7.34
CA GLU A 339 -7.82 0.81 -7.33
C GLU A 339 -9.00 1.42 -8.13
N SER A 340 -9.65 0.62 -8.99
CA SER A 340 -10.67 1.05 -9.96
C SER A 340 -11.85 1.85 -9.38
N SER A 341 -12.39 2.83 -10.14
CA SER A 341 -13.35 3.84 -9.64
C SER A 341 -12.72 4.71 -8.53
N PRO A 342 -13.03 6.01 -8.43
CA PRO A 342 -12.50 6.85 -7.34
C PRO A 342 -12.68 6.15 -5.98
N SER A 343 -11.58 5.84 -5.31
CA SER A 343 -11.58 5.14 -4.02
C SER A 343 -11.89 6.10 -2.88
N SER A 344 -11.61 7.39 -3.10
CA SER A 344 -11.85 8.49 -2.18
C SER A 344 -12.34 9.74 -2.92
N LYS A 345 -12.88 10.71 -2.17
CA LYS A 345 -13.29 12.01 -2.72
C LYS A 345 -12.12 12.80 -3.31
N ASP A 346 -10.91 12.59 -2.77
CA ASP A 346 -9.70 13.28 -3.21
C ASP A 346 -9.26 12.81 -4.61
N ASP A 347 -9.63 11.59 -5.00
CA ASP A 347 -9.33 11.04 -6.32
C ASP A 347 -10.17 11.65 -7.45
N LEU A 348 -11.30 12.31 -7.12
CA LEU A 348 -12.25 12.82 -8.11
C LEU A 348 -11.64 13.88 -9.04
N VAL A 349 -10.87 14.82 -8.51
CA VAL A 349 -10.29 15.90 -9.31
C VAL A 349 -9.22 15.36 -10.27
N PRO A 350 -8.21 14.59 -9.83
CA PRO A 350 -7.25 13.95 -10.74
C PRO A 350 -7.92 13.06 -11.79
N TYR A 351 -8.86 12.21 -11.37
CA TYR A 351 -9.57 11.29 -12.24
C TYR A 351 -10.36 12.02 -13.33
N MET A 352 -11.16 13.03 -12.96
CA MET A 352 -11.94 13.82 -13.92
C MET A 352 -11.07 14.68 -14.82
N THR A 353 -9.97 15.23 -14.30
CA THR A 353 -9.01 16.00 -15.11
C THR A 353 -8.38 15.12 -16.18
N SER A 354 -8.07 13.86 -15.86
CA SER A 354 -7.57 12.87 -16.81
C SER A 354 -8.59 12.55 -17.91
N ILE A 355 -9.85 12.26 -17.54
CA ILE A 355 -10.95 12.01 -18.49
C ILE A 355 -11.14 13.21 -19.43
N ARG A 356 -11.06 14.43 -18.90
CA ARG A 356 -11.24 15.68 -19.64
C ARG A 356 -9.97 16.18 -20.32
N ARG A 357 -8.97 15.31 -20.52
CA ARG A 357 -7.71 15.60 -21.24
C ARG A 357 -6.99 16.84 -20.69
N GLY A 358 -6.87 16.92 -19.36
CA GLY A 358 -6.15 17.98 -18.64
C GLY A 358 -7.02 19.17 -18.23
N ARG A 359 -8.33 19.19 -18.55
CA ARG A 359 -9.23 20.26 -18.11
C ARG A 359 -9.82 19.93 -16.75
N VAL A 360 -9.50 20.75 -15.75
CA VAL A 360 -10.01 20.61 -14.38
C VAL A 360 -11.54 20.73 -14.37
N PRO A 361 -12.27 19.86 -13.65
CA PRO A 361 -13.72 19.98 -13.47
C PRO A 361 -14.12 21.26 -12.72
N THR A 362 -15.26 21.84 -13.10
CA THR A 362 -15.86 22.97 -12.39
C THR A 362 -16.44 22.51 -11.04
N GLU A 363 -16.62 23.41 -10.09
CA GLU A 363 -17.23 23.09 -8.79
C GLU A 363 -18.64 22.47 -8.94
N ALA A 364 -19.43 22.94 -9.90
CA ALA A 364 -20.75 22.39 -10.18
C ALA A 364 -20.68 20.94 -10.69
N GLU A 365 -19.75 20.65 -11.60
CA GLU A 365 -19.51 19.29 -12.11
C GLU A 365 -19.03 18.36 -10.99
N LEU A 366 -18.11 18.82 -10.14
CA LEU A 366 -17.63 18.06 -8.98
C LEU A 366 -18.74 17.80 -7.96
N THR A 367 -19.58 18.80 -7.69
CA THR A 367 -20.70 18.67 -6.74
C THR A 367 -21.69 17.62 -7.23
N ASN A 368 -22.07 17.68 -8.51
CA ASN A 368 -22.98 16.69 -9.09
C ASN A 368 -22.38 15.28 -9.06
N LEU A 369 -21.12 15.13 -9.48
CA LEU A 369 -20.47 13.83 -9.51
C LEU A 369 -20.26 13.24 -8.10
N THR A 370 -19.88 14.08 -7.13
CA THR A 370 -19.74 13.67 -5.73
C THR A 370 -21.07 13.16 -5.19
N LYS A 371 -22.19 13.84 -5.49
CA LYS A 371 -23.53 13.40 -5.12
C LYS A 371 -23.84 12.02 -5.71
N ARG A 372 -23.50 11.76 -6.97
CA ARG A 372 -23.73 10.45 -7.62
C ARG A 372 -22.97 9.33 -6.91
N TYR A 373 -21.68 9.54 -6.62
CA TYR A 373 -20.86 8.56 -5.89
C TYR A 373 -21.28 8.38 -4.42
N ASP A 374 -21.67 9.46 -3.73
CA ASP A 374 -22.25 9.40 -2.38
C ASP A 374 -23.53 8.54 -2.38
N THR A 375 -24.39 8.70 -3.39
CA THR A 375 -25.68 7.99 -3.50
C THR A 375 -25.51 6.47 -3.63
N ILE A 376 -24.48 6.03 -4.36
CA ILE A 376 -24.22 4.59 -4.57
C ILE A 376 -23.31 3.99 -3.48
N GLY A 377 -22.90 4.79 -2.49
CA GLY A 377 -22.02 4.33 -1.41
C GLY A 377 -20.59 4.01 -1.82
N GLN A 378 -20.06 4.66 -2.86
CA GLN A 378 -18.74 4.36 -3.46
C GLN A 378 -17.59 4.32 -2.44
N TRP A 379 -17.57 5.27 -1.49
CA TRP A 379 -16.41 5.52 -0.63
C TRP A 379 -16.16 4.43 0.41
N GLU A 380 -17.21 3.70 0.80
CA GLU A 380 -17.15 2.61 1.79
C GLU A 380 -17.26 1.23 1.13
N ASN A 381 -17.49 1.17 -0.18
CA ASN A 381 -17.77 -0.06 -0.91
C ASN A 381 -16.52 -0.59 -1.63
N VAL A 382 -15.77 -1.43 -0.92
CA VAL A 382 -14.54 -2.07 -1.43
C VAL A 382 -14.78 -2.87 -2.71
N GLU A 383 -15.96 -3.47 -2.89
CA GLU A 383 -16.27 -4.23 -4.12
C GLU A 383 -16.33 -3.31 -5.35
N LEU A 384 -16.88 -2.11 -5.22
CA LEU A 384 -16.89 -1.11 -6.29
C LEU A 384 -15.49 -0.54 -6.58
N GLN A 385 -14.63 -0.50 -5.56
CA GLN A 385 -13.27 0.01 -5.65
C GLN A 385 -12.29 -1.01 -6.29
N THR A 386 -12.56 -2.30 -6.12
CA THR A 386 -11.61 -3.36 -6.51
C THR A 386 -12.10 -4.25 -7.66
N MET A 387 -13.11 -3.76 -8.39
CA MET A 387 -13.81 -4.56 -9.37
C MET A 387 -12.92 -5.01 -10.53
N ALA A 388 -12.06 -4.12 -11.03
CA ALA A 388 -11.15 -4.45 -12.13
C ALA A 388 -10.11 -5.51 -11.70
N GLU A 389 -9.61 -5.43 -10.47
CA GLU A 389 -8.68 -6.40 -9.89
C GLU A 389 -9.36 -7.74 -9.65
N CYS A 390 -10.62 -7.74 -9.23
CA CYS A 390 -11.40 -8.94 -9.03
C CYS A 390 -11.68 -9.66 -10.36
N GLN A 391 -12.01 -8.90 -11.42
CA GLN A 391 -12.12 -9.43 -12.78
C GLN A 391 -10.79 -9.99 -13.29
N TYR A 392 -9.70 -9.24 -13.09
CA TYR A 392 -8.36 -9.67 -13.50
C TYR A 392 -7.94 -10.96 -12.78
N LYS A 393 -8.10 -11.07 -11.46
CA LYS A 393 -7.80 -12.28 -10.70
C LYS A 393 -8.59 -13.49 -11.20
N THR A 394 -9.87 -13.30 -11.51
CA THR A 394 -10.72 -14.37 -12.04
C THR A 394 -10.28 -14.77 -13.46
N LEU A 395 -9.89 -13.82 -14.31
CA LEU A 395 -9.32 -14.16 -15.62
C LEU A 395 -8.02 -14.98 -15.49
N LEU A 396 -7.17 -14.68 -14.52
CA LEU A 396 -5.94 -15.45 -14.30
C LEU A 396 -6.20 -16.90 -13.90
N THR A 397 -7.36 -17.22 -13.31
CA THR A 397 -7.72 -18.62 -13.02
C THR A 397 -8.24 -19.37 -14.24
N LEU A 398 -8.70 -18.65 -15.27
CA LEU A 398 -9.28 -19.20 -16.49
C LEU A 398 -8.26 -19.31 -17.64
N LEU A 399 -7.16 -18.56 -17.55
CA LEU A 399 -6.11 -18.52 -18.56
C LEU A 399 -4.96 -19.49 -18.25
N PRO A 400 -4.22 -19.96 -19.28
CA PRO A 400 -2.96 -20.66 -19.05
C PRO A 400 -1.96 -19.75 -18.30
N ILE A 401 -1.00 -20.37 -17.58
CA ILE A 401 0.02 -19.62 -16.85
C ILE A 401 0.90 -18.85 -17.86
N MET A 402 0.73 -17.54 -17.91
CA MET A 402 1.48 -16.64 -18.79
C MET A 402 1.70 -15.27 -18.13
N PRO A 403 2.76 -14.53 -18.52
CA PRO A 403 2.92 -13.14 -18.14
C PRO A 403 1.67 -12.35 -18.48
N SER A 404 1.14 -11.63 -17.50
CA SER A 404 -0.07 -10.84 -17.66
C SER A 404 0.04 -9.57 -16.83
N ALA A 405 -0.66 -8.52 -17.26
CA ALA A 405 -0.72 -7.25 -16.56
C ALA A 405 -2.06 -6.58 -16.85
N ILE A 406 -2.55 -5.79 -15.89
CA ILE A 406 -3.69 -4.89 -16.06
C ILE A 406 -3.17 -3.46 -16.29
N GLY A 407 -3.83 -2.70 -17.16
CA GLY A 407 -3.47 -1.32 -17.46
C GLY A 407 -4.70 -0.44 -17.69
N PHE A 408 -4.69 0.77 -17.15
CA PHE A 408 -5.81 1.71 -17.18
C PHE A 408 -5.52 2.93 -18.07
N LEU A 409 -6.59 3.52 -18.64
CA LEU A 409 -6.50 4.69 -19.51
C LEU A 409 -6.34 6.00 -18.71
N HIS A 410 -7.05 6.12 -17.60
CA HIS A 410 -7.14 7.34 -16.79
C HIS A 410 -6.61 7.17 -15.36
N MET A 411 -6.12 5.97 -15.03
CA MET A 411 -5.60 5.59 -13.72
C MET A 411 -4.27 4.85 -13.92
N LYS A 412 -3.59 4.52 -12.83
CA LYS A 412 -2.40 3.67 -12.86
C LYS A 412 -2.78 2.23 -12.38
N PRO A 413 -1.96 1.19 -12.59
CA PRO A 413 -0.88 1.15 -13.59
C PRO A 413 -1.42 1.55 -14.96
N SER A 414 -0.74 2.49 -15.63
CA SER A 414 -1.20 2.91 -16.96
C SER A 414 -0.94 1.79 -17.95
N ILE A 415 -1.62 1.81 -19.09
CA ILE A 415 -1.37 0.89 -20.21
C ILE A 415 0.14 0.82 -20.55
N ALA A 416 0.84 1.96 -20.53
CA ALA A 416 2.30 1.98 -20.70
C ALA A 416 3.06 1.17 -19.63
N ASN A 417 2.68 1.28 -18.36
CA ASN A 417 3.32 0.53 -17.28
C ASN A 417 3.05 -0.98 -17.40
N ALA A 418 1.83 -1.34 -17.84
CA ALA A 418 1.46 -2.73 -18.08
C ALA A 418 2.30 -3.34 -19.22
N VAL A 419 2.44 -2.61 -20.33
CA VAL A 419 3.32 -2.99 -21.44
C VAL A 419 4.77 -3.12 -20.97
N ASP A 420 5.32 -2.11 -20.30
CA ASP A 420 6.69 -2.13 -19.79
C ASP A 420 6.95 -3.34 -18.87
N SER A 421 6.01 -3.67 -17.99
CA SER A 421 6.08 -4.83 -17.11
C SER A 421 6.12 -6.15 -17.89
N LEU A 422 5.32 -6.28 -18.95
CA LEU A 422 5.32 -7.46 -19.81
C LEU A 422 6.62 -7.60 -20.60
N VAL A 423 7.12 -6.50 -21.18
CA VAL A 423 8.40 -6.50 -21.90
C VAL A 423 9.56 -6.88 -20.97
N GLN A 424 9.57 -6.37 -19.73
CA GLN A 424 10.59 -6.73 -18.73
C GLN A 424 10.53 -8.20 -18.30
N GLN A 425 9.37 -8.84 -18.41
CA GLN A 425 9.19 -10.29 -18.20
C GLN A 425 9.60 -11.13 -19.43
N GLY A 426 10.08 -10.48 -20.50
CA GLY A 426 10.54 -11.14 -21.72
C GLY A 426 9.44 -11.36 -22.76
N ALA A 427 8.31 -10.64 -22.69
CA ALA A 427 7.28 -10.73 -23.72
C ALA A 427 7.75 -10.08 -25.04
N GLU A 428 7.79 -10.89 -26.11
CA GLU A 428 8.09 -10.44 -27.48
C GLU A 428 6.81 -10.14 -28.29
N HIS A 429 5.68 -10.71 -27.85
CA HIS A 429 4.35 -10.48 -28.43
C HIS A 429 3.32 -10.33 -27.31
N ILE A 430 2.50 -9.28 -27.36
CA ILE A 430 1.49 -8.95 -26.35
C ILE A 430 0.09 -9.09 -26.95
N ILE A 431 -0.79 -9.84 -26.30
CA ILE A 431 -2.22 -9.85 -26.63
C ILE A 431 -2.92 -8.86 -25.69
N ALA A 432 -3.49 -7.81 -26.27
CA ALA A 432 -4.21 -6.78 -25.55
C ALA A 432 -5.72 -6.94 -25.75
N ILE A 433 -6.49 -6.79 -24.67
CA ILE A 433 -7.94 -6.89 -24.67
C ILE A 433 -8.52 -5.91 -23.65
N VAL A 434 -9.67 -5.31 -23.96
CA VAL A 434 -10.38 -4.43 -23.03
C VAL A 434 -11.54 -5.21 -22.40
N THR A 435 -11.85 -4.91 -21.15
CA THR A 435 -12.96 -5.55 -20.43
C THR A 435 -14.32 -5.25 -21.05
N ALA A 436 -14.48 -4.15 -21.80
CA ALA A 436 -15.69 -3.90 -22.55
C ALA A 436 -15.81 -4.88 -23.75
N PRO A 437 -16.94 -5.58 -23.91
CA PRO A 437 -17.10 -6.66 -24.89
C PRO A 437 -17.32 -6.17 -26.32
N PHE A 438 -17.70 -4.90 -26.48
CA PHE A 438 -18.02 -4.26 -27.76
C PHE A 438 -16.97 -3.20 -28.14
N PHE A 439 -16.63 -3.16 -29.43
CA PHE A 439 -15.63 -2.22 -29.94
C PHE A 439 -16.23 -0.86 -30.32
N THR A 440 -15.55 0.22 -29.96
CA THR A 440 -15.78 1.56 -30.53
C THR A 440 -14.46 2.26 -30.80
N ALA A 441 -14.32 2.96 -31.91
CA ALA A 441 -13.09 3.72 -32.21
C ALA A 441 -12.84 4.87 -31.21
N LEU A 442 -13.91 5.46 -30.66
CA LEU A 442 -13.84 6.58 -29.71
C LEU A 442 -13.68 6.13 -28.25
N GLY A 443 -14.23 4.97 -27.87
CA GLY A 443 -14.12 4.41 -26.52
C GLY A 443 -12.96 3.42 -26.42
N THR A 444 -13.19 2.15 -26.75
CA THR A 444 -12.18 1.09 -26.58
C THR A 444 -10.97 1.24 -27.51
N GLY A 445 -11.13 1.88 -28.66
CA GLY A 445 -10.03 2.23 -29.56
C GLY A 445 -9.03 3.23 -28.97
N ALA A 446 -9.38 3.97 -27.90
CA ALA A 446 -8.41 4.77 -27.17
C ALA A 446 -7.36 3.89 -26.45
N TYR A 447 -7.76 2.72 -25.96
CA TYR A 447 -6.87 1.75 -25.32
C TYR A 447 -5.91 1.16 -26.36
N GLU A 448 -6.40 0.78 -27.54
CA GLU A 448 -5.59 0.29 -28.66
C GLU A 448 -4.49 1.30 -29.03
N LYS A 449 -4.82 2.59 -29.11
CA LYS A 449 -3.84 3.65 -29.37
C LYS A 449 -2.79 3.78 -28.27
N GLN A 450 -3.17 3.62 -27.00
CA GLN A 450 -2.23 3.68 -25.88
C GLN A 450 -1.32 2.47 -25.83
N VAL A 451 -1.83 1.27 -26.13
CA VAL A 451 -1.00 0.05 -26.27
C VAL A 451 -0.01 0.24 -27.41
N GLN A 452 -0.49 0.69 -28.58
CA GLN A 452 0.36 0.98 -29.74
C GLN A 452 1.45 2.02 -29.43
N ALA A 453 1.11 3.09 -28.73
CA ALA A 453 2.05 4.13 -28.32
C ALA A 453 3.10 3.60 -27.34
N ALA A 454 2.67 2.80 -26.34
CA ALA A 454 3.58 2.19 -25.38
C ALA A 454 4.55 1.21 -26.04
N ILE A 455 4.05 0.37 -26.95
CA ILE A 455 4.85 -0.61 -27.69
C ILE A 455 5.82 0.04 -28.66
N SER A 456 5.49 1.21 -29.21
CA SER A 456 6.39 1.95 -30.12
C SER A 456 7.72 2.37 -29.49
N ASN A 457 7.85 2.25 -28.15
CA ASN A 457 9.10 2.45 -27.43
C ASN A 457 10.04 1.22 -27.47
N TYR A 458 9.62 0.12 -28.10
CA TYR A 458 10.34 -1.16 -28.12
C TYR A 458 10.48 -1.71 -29.54
N ASP A 459 11.72 -1.91 -30.01
CA ASP A 459 12.00 -2.31 -31.40
C ASP A 459 11.57 -3.75 -31.74
N ASN A 460 11.52 -4.65 -30.76
CA ASN A 460 11.30 -6.09 -30.96
C ASN A 460 10.02 -6.62 -30.29
N VAL A 461 9.07 -5.75 -29.97
CA VAL A 461 7.80 -6.14 -29.35
C VAL A 461 6.66 -5.88 -30.30
N THR A 462 5.83 -6.89 -30.52
CA THR A 462 4.62 -6.80 -31.35
C THR A 462 3.38 -6.97 -30.47
N PHE A 463 2.21 -6.62 -31.01
CA PHE A 463 0.95 -6.93 -30.33
C PHE A 463 -0.19 -7.20 -31.27
N ASP A 464 -1.16 -7.90 -30.72
CA ASP A 464 -2.49 -8.07 -31.24
C ASP A 464 -3.52 -7.46 -30.28
N PHE A 465 -4.54 -6.81 -30.84
CA PHE A 465 -5.63 -6.24 -30.05
C PHE A 465 -6.94 -6.98 -30.33
N ILE A 466 -7.55 -7.56 -29.29
CA ILE A 466 -8.87 -8.18 -29.37
C ILE A 466 -9.90 -7.07 -29.24
N ARG A 467 -10.51 -6.69 -30.36
CA ARG A 467 -11.44 -5.55 -30.43
C ARG A 467 -12.82 -5.85 -29.83
N SER A 468 -13.27 -7.09 -29.92
CA SER A 468 -14.58 -7.53 -29.42
C SER A 468 -14.52 -8.98 -28.98
N TRP A 469 -15.41 -9.34 -28.06
CA TRP A 469 -15.57 -10.71 -27.57
C TRP A 469 -17.02 -11.05 -27.16
N TRP A 470 -17.98 -10.16 -27.44
CA TRP A 470 -19.41 -10.37 -27.15
C TRP A 470 -20.01 -11.59 -27.86
N ASP A 471 -19.38 -12.04 -28.96
CA ASP A 471 -19.78 -13.16 -29.80
C ASP A 471 -19.39 -14.53 -29.21
N GLN A 472 -18.62 -14.54 -28.13
CA GLN A 472 -18.24 -15.74 -27.40
C GLN A 472 -19.47 -16.37 -26.71
N PRO A 473 -19.68 -17.70 -26.82
CA PRO A 473 -20.92 -18.35 -26.35
C PRO A 473 -21.28 -18.07 -24.88
N THR A 474 -20.29 -18.02 -24.00
CA THR A 474 -20.48 -17.84 -22.56
C THR A 474 -20.87 -16.40 -22.18
N PHE A 475 -20.63 -15.40 -23.05
CA PHE A 475 -21.15 -14.04 -22.86
C PHE A 475 -22.67 -14.05 -22.92
N LYS A 476 -23.22 -14.69 -23.95
CA LYS A 476 -24.66 -14.85 -24.15
C LYS A 476 -25.27 -15.76 -23.09
N GLU A 477 -24.59 -16.84 -22.71
CA GLU A 477 -25.03 -17.73 -21.62
C GLU A 477 -25.29 -16.96 -20.32
N TYR A 478 -24.35 -16.09 -19.92
CA TYR A 478 -24.50 -15.27 -18.73
C TYR A 478 -25.74 -14.37 -18.83
N TRP A 479 -25.86 -13.58 -19.91
CA TRP A 479 -26.95 -12.60 -20.04
C TRP A 479 -28.32 -13.26 -20.20
N VAL A 480 -28.41 -14.38 -20.92
CA VAL A 480 -29.64 -15.17 -21.01
C VAL A 480 -30.09 -15.65 -19.63
N LYS A 481 -29.16 -16.16 -18.82
CA LYS A 481 -29.46 -16.61 -17.46
C LYS A 481 -29.90 -15.45 -16.57
N ALA A 482 -29.09 -14.40 -16.51
CA ALA A 482 -29.35 -13.21 -15.70
C ALA A 482 -30.69 -12.55 -16.04
N LEU A 483 -31.01 -12.45 -17.33
CA LEU A 483 -32.28 -11.89 -17.79
C LEU A 483 -33.46 -12.82 -17.50
N SER A 484 -33.32 -14.12 -17.73
CA SER A 484 -34.39 -15.10 -17.45
C SER A 484 -34.73 -15.14 -15.96
N GLU A 485 -33.73 -15.07 -15.09
CA GLU A 485 -33.89 -14.97 -13.64
C GLU A 485 -34.51 -13.63 -13.24
N CYS A 486 -34.17 -12.54 -13.93
CA CYS A 486 -34.76 -11.22 -13.69
C CYS A 486 -36.25 -11.20 -14.04
N VAL A 487 -36.65 -11.61 -15.26
CA VAL A 487 -38.03 -11.41 -15.75
C VAL A 487 -38.97 -12.58 -15.48
N HIS A 488 -38.47 -13.78 -15.13
CA HIS A 488 -39.28 -14.97 -14.83
C HIS A 488 -40.39 -15.31 -15.87
N ASN A 489 -40.10 -15.17 -17.17
CA ASN A 489 -41.06 -15.36 -18.28
C ASN A 489 -42.29 -14.43 -18.26
N ALA A 490 -42.16 -13.25 -17.66
CA ALA A 490 -43.12 -12.16 -17.77
C ALA A 490 -43.54 -11.89 -19.21
N LYS A 491 -44.84 -11.75 -19.48
CA LYS A 491 -45.35 -11.33 -20.80
C LYS A 491 -45.64 -9.83 -20.88
N ASP A 492 -45.79 -9.20 -19.73
CA ASP A 492 -46.05 -7.78 -19.49
C ASP A 492 -44.76 -6.98 -19.21
N VAL A 493 -43.61 -7.49 -19.67
CA VAL A 493 -42.29 -6.85 -19.53
C VAL A 493 -41.85 -6.23 -20.85
N PHE A 494 -41.29 -5.02 -20.76
CA PHE A 494 -40.50 -4.41 -21.82
C PHE A 494 -39.03 -4.42 -21.41
N VAL A 495 -38.15 -4.96 -22.25
CA VAL A 495 -36.73 -5.07 -21.94
C VAL A 495 -35.91 -3.99 -22.64
N ILE A 496 -35.11 -3.25 -21.89
CA ILE A 496 -34.22 -2.22 -22.42
C ILE A 496 -32.78 -2.73 -22.30
N PHE A 497 -32.17 -3.06 -23.43
CA PHE A 497 -30.74 -3.36 -23.49
C PHE A 497 -29.97 -2.05 -23.60
N SER A 498 -29.20 -1.70 -22.56
CA SER A 498 -28.51 -0.41 -22.50
C SER A 498 -27.00 -0.50 -22.66
N ALA A 499 -26.44 0.54 -23.28
CA ALA A 499 -25.00 0.72 -23.47
C ALA A 499 -24.62 2.20 -23.45
N HIS A 500 -23.33 2.48 -23.28
CA HIS A 500 -22.81 3.86 -23.29
C HIS A 500 -22.98 4.49 -24.67
N SER A 501 -23.58 5.68 -24.73
CA SER A 501 -23.76 6.45 -25.97
C SER A 501 -22.44 6.99 -26.50
N ILE A 502 -22.31 7.17 -27.80
CA ILE A 502 -21.11 7.74 -28.43
C ILE A 502 -21.47 8.99 -29.26
N PRO A 503 -20.57 9.99 -29.35
CA PRO A 503 -20.82 11.17 -30.18
C PRO A 503 -20.92 10.81 -31.68
N LEU A 504 -21.83 11.45 -32.41
CA LEU A 504 -22.03 11.24 -33.86
C LEU A 504 -21.00 11.94 -34.77
N ILE A 505 -20.07 12.72 -34.20
CA ILE A 505 -19.09 13.52 -34.98
C ILE A 505 -17.94 12.62 -35.49
N ASN A 506 -17.67 12.66 -36.81
CA ASN A 506 -16.63 11.90 -37.52
C ASN A 506 -16.79 10.36 -37.46
N ASN A 507 -17.99 9.87 -37.74
CA ASN A 507 -18.35 8.46 -37.54
C ASN A 507 -17.82 7.51 -38.65
N HIS A 508 -16.51 7.25 -38.65
CA HIS A 508 -15.97 6.03 -39.27
C HIS A 508 -15.95 4.92 -38.21
N GLY A 509 -17.11 4.32 -37.90
CA GLY A 509 -17.19 3.12 -37.04
C GLY A 509 -18.32 3.03 -36.00
N GLY A 510 -19.19 4.04 -35.84
CA GLY A 510 -20.32 3.94 -34.90
C GLY A 510 -21.42 2.99 -35.36
N ASP A 511 -21.58 2.79 -36.66
CA ASP A 511 -22.56 1.87 -37.21
C ASP A 511 -22.26 0.41 -36.83
N SER A 512 -20.99 0.01 -36.78
CA SER A 512 -20.61 -1.35 -36.36
C SER A 512 -20.78 -1.61 -34.87
N TYR A 513 -20.67 -0.57 -34.03
CA TYR A 513 -20.90 -0.68 -32.59
C TYR A 513 -22.40 -0.85 -32.28
N ALA A 514 -23.22 0.02 -32.87
CA ALA A 514 -24.68 -0.08 -32.77
C ALA A 514 -25.17 -1.43 -33.29
N LEU A 515 -24.68 -1.86 -34.46
CA LEU A 515 -25.06 -3.14 -35.06
C LEU A 515 -24.68 -4.33 -34.16
N ALA A 516 -23.46 -4.36 -33.59
CA ALA A 516 -23.04 -5.44 -32.71
C ALA A 516 -23.90 -5.53 -31.44
N LEU A 517 -24.27 -4.38 -30.86
CA LEU A 517 -25.19 -4.33 -29.72
C LEU A 517 -26.60 -4.78 -30.10
N GLU A 518 -27.13 -4.32 -31.24
CA GLU A 518 -28.43 -4.76 -31.75
C GLU A 518 -28.48 -6.26 -32.05
N GLU A 519 -27.45 -6.81 -32.69
CA GLU A 519 -27.32 -8.24 -32.98
C GLU A 519 -27.25 -9.05 -31.68
N SER A 520 -26.41 -8.64 -30.73
CA SER A 520 -26.27 -9.31 -29.44
C SER A 520 -27.57 -9.24 -28.61
N ALA A 521 -28.23 -8.08 -28.55
CA ALA A 521 -29.52 -7.90 -27.87
C ALA A 521 -30.60 -8.77 -28.52
N LYS A 522 -30.65 -8.82 -29.85
CA LYS A 522 -31.57 -9.67 -30.60
C LYS A 522 -31.39 -11.14 -30.27
N GLU A 523 -30.15 -11.65 -30.27
CA GLU A 523 -29.87 -13.04 -29.95
C GLU A 523 -30.31 -13.41 -28.52
N ILE A 524 -30.01 -12.55 -27.54
CA ILE A 524 -30.42 -12.75 -26.15
C ILE A 524 -31.95 -12.70 -26.04
N ALA A 525 -32.59 -11.76 -26.72
CA ALA A 525 -34.04 -11.58 -26.72
C ALA A 525 -34.79 -12.76 -27.35
N GLU A 526 -34.30 -13.28 -28.48
CA GLU A 526 -34.84 -14.46 -29.15
C GLU A 526 -34.72 -15.70 -28.25
N HIS A 527 -33.58 -15.87 -27.57
CA HIS A 527 -33.37 -16.99 -26.65
C HIS A 527 -34.30 -16.91 -25.44
N CYS A 528 -34.48 -15.72 -24.87
CA CYS A 528 -35.38 -15.48 -23.74
C CYS A 528 -36.86 -15.37 -24.15
N LYS A 529 -37.17 -15.42 -25.45
CA LYS A 529 -38.52 -15.26 -26.02
C LYS A 529 -39.21 -13.98 -25.57
N LEU A 530 -38.46 -12.88 -25.54
CA LEU A 530 -38.96 -11.59 -25.07
C LEU A 530 -40.03 -11.03 -26.02
N PRO A 531 -41.18 -10.57 -25.51
CA PRO A 531 -42.26 -10.07 -26.34
C PRO A 531 -41.97 -8.67 -26.90
N LYS A 532 -41.26 -7.83 -26.13
CA LYS A 532 -40.93 -6.44 -26.45
C LYS A 532 -39.56 -6.08 -25.88
N TRP A 533 -38.72 -5.52 -26.72
CA TRP A 533 -37.40 -5.04 -26.31
C TRP A 533 -36.90 -3.95 -27.24
N THR A 534 -35.94 -3.16 -26.76
CA THR A 534 -35.22 -2.18 -27.57
C THR A 534 -33.76 -2.05 -27.09
N VAL A 535 -32.89 -1.51 -27.94
CA VAL A 535 -31.56 -1.05 -27.54
C VAL A 535 -31.64 0.46 -27.28
N ALA A 536 -31.07 0.91 -26.18
CA ALA A 536 -31.08 2.32 -25.80
C ALA A 536 -29.74 2.77 -25.23
N TRP A 537 -29.50 4.08 -25.28
CA TRP A 537 -28.20 4.66 -24.97
C TRP A 537 -28.26 5.55 -23.73
N GLN A 538 -27.20 5.51 -22.93
CA GLN A 538 -27.07 6.30 -21.71
C GLN A 538 -25.71 7.03 -21.66
N SER A 539 -25.53 7.88 -20.64
CA SER A 539 -24.27 8.58 -20.38
C SER A 539 -23.85 9.63 -21.42
N GLU A 540 -24.85 10.29 -22.03
CA GLU A 540 -24.62 11.39 -22.96
C GLU A 540 -24.16 12.66 -22.24
N ALA A 541 -23.19 13.37 -22.82
CA ALA A 541 -22.82 14.67 -22.28
C ALA A 541 -23.89 15.72 -22.63
N PRO A 542 -24.05 16.80 -21.83
CA PRO A 542 -25.08 17.84 -22.05
C PRO A 542 -25.03 18.58 -23.40
N HIS A 543 -23.95 18.41 -24.16
CA HIS A 543 -23.71 19.08 -25.43
C HIS A 543 -23.24 18.08 -26.48
N GLY A 544 -23.68 18.27 -27.72
CA GLY A 544 -23.34 17.41 -28.86
C GLY A 544 -24.52 16.60 -29.37
N GLN A 545 -24.32 15.92 -30.50
CA GLN A 545 -25.24 14.91 -31.02
C GLN A 545 -24.69 13.54 -30.66
N TRP A 546 -25.53 12.71 -30.09
CA TRP A 546 -25.20 11.41 -29.53
C TRP A 546 -26.06 10.33 -30.16
N LEU A 547 -25.64 9.08 -29.99
CA LEU A 547 -26.34 7.93 -30.55
C LEU A 547 -27.64 7.70 -29.78
N GLY A 548 -28.77 7.70 -30.49
CA GLY A 548 -30.11 7.49 -29.93
C GLY A 548 -30.73 6.15 -30.34
N PRO A 549 -31.86 5.75 -29.73
CA PRO A 549 -32.66 6.50 -28.75
C PRO A 549 -32.06 6.49 -27.33
N THR A 550 -32.32 7.54 -26.55
CA THR A 550 -31.87 7.57 -25.14
C THR A 550 -32.62 6.55 -24.29
N VAL A 551 -32.06 6.17 -23.14
CA VAL A 551 -32.79 5.34 -22.15
C VAL A 551 -34.09 6.00 -21.69
N GLU A 552 -34.16 7.33 -21.63
CA GLU A 552 -35.38 8.07 -21.30
C GLU A 552 -36.44 7.92 -22.40
N ASP A 553 -36.04 8.04 -23.67
CA ASP A 553 -36.92 7.83 -24.83
C ASP A 553 -37.44 6.40 -24.85
N ALA A 554 -36.57 5.42 -24.60
CA ALA A 554 -36.94 4.01 -24.54
C ALA A 554 -37.90 3.69 -23.37
N ILE A 555 -37.70 4.30 -22.19
CA ILE A 555 -38.67 4.20 -21.08
C ILE A 555 -40.01 4.80 -21.52
N ASN A 556 -40.00 5.97 -22.15
CA ASN A 556 -41.22 6.64 -22.59
C ASN A 556 -41.98 5.82 -23.65
N GLU A 557 -41.27 5.20 -24.57
CA GLU A 557 -41.83 4.26 -25.56
C GLU A 557 -42.43 3.03 -24.87
N ALA A 558 -41.68 2.40 -23.96
CA ALA A 558 -42.12 1.23 -23.22
C ALA A 558 -43.43 1.49 -22.46
N LEU A 559 -43.58 2.66 -21.86
CA LEU A 559 -44.76 3.08 -21.10
C LEU A 559 -45.97 3.45 -21.97
N GLN A 560 -45.78 3.63 -23.28
CA GLN A 560 -46.89 3.74 -24.23
C GLN A 560 -47.42 2.37 -24.67
N THR A 561 -46.76 1.29 -24.27
CA THR A 561 -47.21 -0.08 -24.51
C THR A 561 -48.07 -0.61 -23.36
N ASP A 562 -48.48 -1.88 -23.43
CA ASP A 562 -49.19 -2.59 -22.35
C ASP A 562 -48.24 -3.19 -21.28
N ALA A 563 -46.95 -2.85 -21.31
CA ALA A 563 -45.99 -3.31 -20.32
C ALA A 563 -46.24 -2.66 -18.95
N THR A 564 -46.28 -3.48 -17.90
CA THR A 564 -46.37 -3.00 -16.50
C THR A 564 -45.03 -3.11 -15.76
N ARG A 565 -44.03 -3.72 -16.41
CA ARG A 565 -42.68 -3.93 -15.91
C ARG A 565 -41.66 -3.53 -16.96
N ILE A 566 -40.60 -2.85 -16.54
CA ILE A 566 -39.49 -2.47 -17.42
C ILE A 566 -38.21 -3.06 -16.83
N ALA A 567 -37.55 -3.92 -17.60
CA ALA A 567 -36.32 -4.58 -17.19
C ALA A 567 -35.12 -4.01 -17.94
N PHE A 568 -34.16 -3.47 -17.20
CA PHE A 568 -32.89 -2.97 -17.72
C PHE A 568 -31.85 -4.08 -17.82
N VAL A 569 -31.15 -4.12 -18.94
CA VAL A 569 -30.05 -5.04 -19.23
C VAL A 569 -28.86 -4.21 -19.72
N PRO A 570 -28.03 -3.67 -18.81
CA PRO A 570 -26.88 -2.82 -19.14
C PRO A 570 -25.68 -3.63 -19.69
N PHE A 571 -25.92 -4.42 -20.72
CA PHE A 571 -24.96 -5.35 -21.32
C PHE A 571 -23.80 -4.69 -22.07
N GLY A 572 -23.89 -3.39 -22.37
CA GLY A 572 -22.74 -2.61 -22.83
C GLY A 572 -21.67 -2.40 -21.75
N PHE A 573 -21.99 -2.72 -20.48
CA PHE A 573 -21.12 -2.61 -19.33
C PHE A 573 -20.83 -3.99 -18.72
N VAL A 574 -19.81 -4.08 -17.86
CA VAL A 574 -19.34 -5.36 -17.31
C VAL A 574 -19.41 -5.47 -15.79
N SER A 575 -19.63 -4.36 -15.10
CA SER A 575 -19.68 -4.33 -13.64
C SER A 575 -20.59 -3.24 -13.11
N ASN A 576 -20.93 -3.33 -11.83
CA ASN A 576 -21.52 -2.24 -11.09
C ASN A 576 -20.52 -1.07 -11.00
N HIS A 577 -20.99 0.12 -11.38
CA HIS A 577 -20.30 1.40 -11.28
C HIS A 577 -21.35 2.51 -11.36
N VAL A 578 -20.94 3.78 -11.33
CA VAL A 578 -21.86 4.92 -11.23
C VAL A 578 -22.91 4.97 -12.35
N GLU A 579 -22.56 4.61 -13.58
CA GLU A 579 -23.51 4.65 -14.72
C GLU A 579 -24.53 3.51 -14.67
N VAL A 580 -24.31 2.48 -13.86
CA VAL A 580 -25.30 1.42 -13.63
C VAL A 580 -26.09 1.71 -12.35
N LEU A 581 -25.39 1.93 -11.24
CA LEU A 581 -26.01 2.05 -9.92
C LEU A 581 -26.68 3.40 -9.69
N TYR A 582 -26.28 4.46 -10.38
CA TYR A 582 -26.97 5.75 -10.31
C TYR A 582 -27.91 5.91 -11.51
N ASP A 583 -27.42 5.81 -12.74
CA ASP A 583 -28.26 6.18 -13.90
C ASP A 583 -29.40 5.18 -14.10
N ASN A 584 -29.15 3.88 -13.90
CA ASN A 584 -30.21 2.88 -14.03
C ASN A 584 -30.98 2.72 -12.71
N ASP A 585 -30.30 2.47 -11.59
CA ASP A 585 -30.97 2.09 -10.32
C ASP A 585 -31.52 3.30 -9.52
N VAL A 586 -31.20 4.55 -9.91
CA VAL A 586 -31.75 5.78 -9.32
C VAL A 586 -32.57 6.55 -10.35
N GLU A 587 -31.94 7.10 -11.39
CA GLU A 587 -32.62 8.01 -12.33
C GLU A 587 -33.67 7.31 -13.20
N CYS A 588 -33.27 6.24 -13.90
CA CYS A 588 -34.22 5.46 -14.73
C CYS A 588 -35.29 4.80 -13.87
N LYS A 589 -34.92 4.29 -12.69
CA LYS A 589 -35.87 3.73 -11.74
C LYS A 589 -36.94 4.74 -11.34
N GLU A 590 -36.53 5.96 -10.96
CA GLU A 590 -37.46 7.03 -10.61
C GLU A 590 -38.40 7.36 -11.78
N LEU A 591 -37.89 7.44 -13.01
CA LEU A 591 -38.70 7.69 -14.21
C LEU A 591 -39.74 6.58 -14.48
N VAL A 592 -39.35 5.32 -14.31
CA VAL A 592 -40.23 4.15 -14.49
C VAL A 592 -41.31 4.11 -13.42
N GLU A 593 -40.92 4.24 -12.15
CA GLU A 593 -41.83 4.12 -11.01
C GLU A 593 -42.77 5.31 -10.89
N ALA A 594 -42.33 6.53 -11.25
CA ALA A 594 -43.18 7.73 -11.27
C ALA A 594 -44.38 7.60 -12.23
N LYS A 595 -44.28 6.73 -13.24
CA LYS A 595 -45.33 6.45 -14.22
C LYS A 595 -46.09 5.15 -13.95
N GLY A 596 -45.85 4.51 -12.80
CA GLY A 596 -46.63 3.38 -12.30
C GLY A 596 -46.20 2.00 -12.80
N ALA A 597 -45.07 1.89 -13.52
CA ALA A 597 -44.48 0.61 -13.90
C ALA A 597 -43.47 0.13 -12.84
N THR A 598 -43.21 -1.18 -12.81
CA THR A 598 -42.18 -1.75 -11.92
C THR A 598 -40.82 -1.75 -12.62
N TYR A 599 -39.83 -1.15 -11.97
CA TYR A 599 -38.44 -1.21 -12.42
C TYR A 599 -37.77 -2.53 -12.03
N MET A 600 -36.99 -3.10 -12.94
CA MET A 600 -36.19 -4.30 -12.73
C MET A 600 -34.84 -4.12 -13.44
N ARG A 601 -33.78 -4.77 -12.93
CA ARG A 601 -32.47 -4.77 -13.61
C ARG A 601 -31.83 -6.15 -13.52
N ALA A 602 -31.34 -6.65 -14.64
CA ALA A 602 -30.52 -7.86 -14.65
C ALA A 602 -29.22 -7.61 -13.86
N PRO A 603 -28.77 -8.58 -13.03
CA PRO A 603 -27.54 -8.41 -12.25
C PRO A 603 -26.33 -8.19 -13.16
N MET A 604 -25.38 -7.38 -12.71
CA MET A 604 -24.13 -7.16 -13.46
C MET A 604 -23.22 -8.38 -13.36
N PRO A 605 -22.44 -8.69 -14.43
CA PRO A 605 -21.47 -9.77 -14.39
C PRO A 605 -20.45 -9.63 -13.27
N ASN A 606 -19.92 -8.42 -13.02
CA ASN A 606 -18.88 -8.20 -12.02
C ASN A 606 -17.73 -9.20 -12.23
N CYS A 607 -17.44 -10.06 -11.26
CA CYS A 607 -16.41 -11.11 -11.34
C CYS A 607 -16.96 -12.50 -11.68
N ASN A 608 -18.15 -12.57 -12.30
CA ASN A 608 -18.79 -13.85 -12.63
C ASN A 608 -17.92 -14.68 -13.60
N GLU A 609 -17.64 -15.91 -13.20
CA GLU A 609 -16.76 -16.82 -13.93
C GLU A 609 -17.27 -17.15 -15.35
N THR A 610 -18.58 -17.41 -15.52
CA THR A 610 -19.18 -17.68 -16.84
C THR A 610 -18.98 -16.50 -17.79
N PHE A 611 -19.19 -15.29 -17.31
CA PHE A 611 -18.98 -14.09 -18.13
C PHE A 611 -17.50 -13.90 -18.50
N LEU A 612 -16.59 -14.04 -17.53
CA LEU A 612 -15.16 -13.89 -17.77
C LEU A 612 -14.56 -15.03 -18.59
N GLN A 613 -15.20 -16.20 -18.61
CA GLN A 613 -14.86 -17.29 -19.53
C GLN A 613 -14.98 -16.86 -20.99
N ALA A 614 -15.91 -15.96 -21.33
CA ALA A 614 -16.04 -15.45 -22.70
C ALA A 614 -14.79 -14.65 -23.10
N MET A 615 -14.34 -13.75 -22.23
CA MET A 615 -13.12 -12.98 -22.44
C MET A 615 -11.88 -13.90 -22.47
N ALA A 616 -11.81 -14.91 -21.59
CA ALA A 616 -10.73 -15.89 -21.59
C ALA A 616 -10.70 -16.71 -22.89
N SER A 617 -11.85 -17.15 -23.42
CA SER A 617 -11.95 -17.86 -24.69
C SER A 617 -11.44 -17.02 -25.85
N ALA A 618 -11.81 -15.73 -25.93
CA ALA A 618 -11.30 -14.83 -26.96
C ALA A 618 -9.76 -14.67 -26.91
N ILE A 619 -9.18 -14.64 -25.70
CA ILE A 619 -7.73 -14.61 -25.51
C ILE A 619 -7.09 -15.93 -25.99
N ILE A 620 -7.65 -17.07 -25.59
CA ILE A 620 -7.15 -18.40 -25.96
C ILE A 620 -7.21 -18.62 -27.48
N GLU A 621 -8.30 -18.21 -28.12
CA GLU A 621 -8.42 -18.26 -29.58
C GLU A 621 -7.33 -17.44 -30.27
N ARG A 622 -7.02 -16.24 -29.74
CA ARG A 622 -5.93 -15.40 -30.27
C ARG A 622 -4.55 -15.98 -30.03
N ILE A 623 -4.32 -16.68 -28.92
CA ILE A 623 -3.04 -17.37 -28.66
C ILE A 623 -2.79 -18.48 -29.69
N HIS A 624 -3.85 -19.10 -30.22
CA HIS A 624 -3.77 -20.24 -31.13
C HIS A 624 -3.91 -19.89 -32.62
N SER A 625 -4.26 -18.63 -32.94
CA SER A 625 -4.32 -18.10 -34.32
C SER A 625 -2.96 -17.59 -34.77
#